data_AF-A0A3P3YXI0-F1
#
_entry.id   AF-A0A3P3YXI0-F1
#
_cell.length_a   1.000
_cell.length_b   1.000
_cell.length_c   1.000
_cell.angle_alpha   90.00
_cell.angle_beta   90.00
_cell.angle_gamma   90.00
#
_symmetry.space_group_name_H-M   'P 1'
#
loop_
_entity.id
_entity.type
_entity.pdbx_description
1 polymer ?
#
loop_
_entity_poly.entity_id
_entity_poly.type
_entity_poly.pdbx_seq_one_letter_code
_entity_poly.pdbx_strand_id
1 'polypeptide(L)'
;MKKGDGPPPAHDAHRRPPRTASLYGPTSSTGATATAKSAVAQRRVDPRFDPMFGRADKRAFEQHYGFLREAEAKEEEERRFRIKCLRCVIRRCELEEVGEDLDDYDLSDYEQEVFGEDHQRELREMKLTPPQRLYAELEQLQRASQLYVSKTRDASVKDRRSSVKKNLLRKEVAAVKAGIKARPYFPKRAEVKRATTADTFSRLHDRGGKAAVERYVIRKRKK
;
A
#
# COMPACT_ATOMS: atom_id res chain seq x y z
N MET A 1 44.38 17.88 -39.78
CA MET A 1 43.43 18.74 -39.05
C MET A 1 42.52 17.87 -38.21
N LYS A 2 42.39 18.16 -36.90
CA LYS A 2 41.56 17.42 -35.93
C LYS A 2 40.06 17.73 -36.12
N LYS A 3 39.18 16.76 -35.83
CA LYS A 3 38.13 16.79 -34.77
C LYS A 3 37.02 15.77 -35.11
N GLY A 4 36.71 14.85 -34.18
CA GLY A 4 35.57 13.95 -34.37
C GLY A 4 35.22 13.04 -33.20
N ASP A 5 36.14 12.23 -32.70
CA ASP A 5 35.81 11.21 -31.70
C ASP A 5 35.82 11.76 -30.27
N GLY A 6 34.71 12.39 -29.89
CA GLY A 6 34.34 12.59 -28.49
C GLY A 6 33.37 11.50 -28.03
N PRO A 7 33.40 11.08 -26.75
CA PRO A 7 32.42 10.14 -26.20
C PRO A 7 31.01 10.74 -26.30
N PRO A 8 29.97 9.89 -26.43
CA PRO A 8 28.59 10.37 -26.52
C PRO A 8 28.23 11.21 -25.27
N PRO A 9 27.38 12.24 -25.42
CA PRO A 9 27.04 13.13 -24.32
C PRO A 9 26.43 12.34 -23.16
N ALA A 10 26.87 12.65 -21.94
CA ALA A 10 26.37 12.04 -20.73
C ALA A 10 24.85 12.26 -20.62
N HIS A 11 24.07 11.19 -20.74
CA HIS A 11 22.65 11.21 -20.41
C HIS A 11 22.53 11.32 -18.89
N ASP A 12 22.04 12.47 -18.42
CA ASP A 12 21.65 12.66 -17.02
C ASP A 12 20.61 11.60 -16.62
N ALA A 13 21.00 10.68 -15.74
CA ALA A 13 20.17 9.58 -15.25
C ALA A 13 18.91 10.05 -14.49
N HIS A 14 18.83 11.34 -14.14
CA HIS A 14 17.67 11.93 -13.50
C HIS A 14 16.71 12.63 -14.47
N ARG A 15 17.08 12.73 -15.76
CA ARG A 15 16.24 13.35 -16.78
C ARG A 15 15.22 12.33 -17.29
N ARG A 16 14.00 12.42 -16.76
CA ARG A 16 12.87 11.59 -17.23
C ARG A 16 12.63 11.84 -18.73
N PRO A 17 12.50 10.78 -19.56
CA PRO A 17 12.20 10.98 -20.97
C PRO A 17 10.84 11.68 -21.14
N PRO A 18 10.74 12.65 -22.06
CA PRO A 18 9.45 13.25 -22.39
C PRO A 18 8.52 12.15 -22.92
N ARG A 19 7.31 12.06 -22.36
CA ARG A 19 6.30 11.10 -22.82
C ARG A 19 6.01 11.40 -24.29
N THR A 20 6.54 10.58 -25.18
CA THR A 20 6.14 10.57 -26.58
C THR A 20 4.69 10.07 -26.62
N ALA A 21 3.75 11.02 -26.65
CA ALA A 21 2.41 10.71 -27.10
C ALA A 21 2.55 10.18 -28.53
N SER A 22 2.12 8.94 -28.73
CA SER A 22 2.07 8.24 -30.01
C SER A 22 1.33 9.11 -31.04
N LEU A 23 2.09 9.88 -31.82
CA LEU A 23 1.66 10.54 -33.04
C LEU A 23 1.65 9.49 -34.15
N TYR A 24 0.60 8.67 -34.18
CA TYR A 24 0.17 7.96 -35.38
C TYR A 24 -1.35 8.04 -35.41
N GLY A 25 -1.85 9.06 -36.12
CA GLY A 25 -3.22 9.04 -36.62
C GLY A 25 -3.22 8.45 -38.03
N PRO A 26 -4.35 7.91 -38.48
CA PRO A 26 -4.80 8.11 -39.84
C PRO A 26 -5.98 9.09 -39.84
N THR A 27 -5.88 10.00 -40.79
CA THR A 27 -6.84 11.01 -41.22
C THR A 27 -8.11 10.39 -41.86
N SER A 28 -9.15 11.21 -42.01
CA SER A 28 -10.48 10.96 -42.62
C SER A 28 -11.45 10.17 -41.74
N SER A 29 -12.74 10.46 -41.60
CA SER A 29 -13.63 11.55 -41.97
C SER A 29 -15.00 11.15 -41.38
N THR A 30 -15.82 12.14 -41.04
CA THR A 30 -17.29 12.06 -40.90
C THR A 30 -17.93 11.09 -39.88
N GLY A 31 -18.59 11.66 -38.86
CA GLY A 31 -19.90 11.19 -38.42
C GLY A 31 -19.97 10.29 -37.17
N ALA A 32 -20.76 10.75 -36.20
CA ALA A 32 -21.51 9.97 -35.21
C ALA A 32 -20.75 9.20 -34.09
N THR A 33 -20.83 9.78 -32.89
CA THR A 33 -21.01 9.08 -31.59
C THR A 33 -20.19 7.80 -31.36
N ALA A 34 -18.86 7.91 -31.33
CA ALA A 34 -18.02 6.86 -30.78
C ALA A 34 -17.94 7.00 -29.24
N THR A 35 -18.55 6.03 -28.56
CA THR A 35 -18.48 5.84 -27.12
C THR A 35 -17.06 6.03 -26.55
N ALA A 36 -16.91 6.98 -25.62
CA ALA A 36 -15.70 7.20 -24.83
C ALA A 36 -15.46 6.08 -23.79
N LYS A 37 -15.61 4.82 -24.20
CA LYS A 37 -15.38 3.60 -23.41
C LYS A 37 -14.09 2.87 -23.78
N SER A 38 -13.31 3.39 -24.72
CA SER A 38 -11.99 2.82 -25.06
C SER A 38 -10.90 3.61 -24.34
N ALA A 39 -9.95 2.90 -23.73
CA ALA A 39 -8.86 3.39 -22.87
C ALA A 39 -9.17 3.67 -21.38
N VAL A 40 -10.16 2.97 -20.79
CA VAL A 40 -9.88 2.45 -19.44
C VAL A 40 -8.78 1.43 -19.65
N ALA A 41 -7.52 1.80 -19.38
CA ALA A 41 -6.38 0.89 -19.42
C ALA A 41 -6.85 -0.47 -18.90
N GLN A 42 -6.87 -1.48 -19.77
CA GLN A 42 -7.36 -2.82 -19.44
C GLN A 42 -6.60 -3.25 -18.20
N ARG A 43 -7.24 -3.09 -17.05
CA ARG A 43 -6.72 -3.65 -15.81
C ARG A 43 -6.75 -5.14 -16.07
N ARG A 44 -5.69 -5.84 -15.72
CA ARG A 44 -5.72 -7.30 -15.65
C ARG A 44 -6.78 -7.65 -14.61
N VAL A 45 -8.02 -7.81 -15.07
CA VAL A 45 -9.15 -8.29 -14.30
C VAL A 45 -9.09 -9.79 -14.48
N ASP A 46 -9.13 -10.52 -13.38
CA ASP A 46 -9.25 -11.97 -13.43
C ASP A 46 -10.49 -12.32 -14.28
N PRO A 47 -10.34 -13.14 -15.34
CA PRO A 47 -11.38 -13.38 -16.34
C PRO A 47 -12.67 -13.93 -15.73
N ARG A 48 -12.62 -14.53 -14.53
CA ARG A 48 -13.81 -15.01 -13.79
C ARG A 48 -14.74 -13.87 -13.36
N PHE A 49 -14.18 -12.68 -13.16
CA PHE A 49 -14.91 -11.48 -12.73
C PHE A 49 -15.12 -10.46 -13.86
N ASP A 50 -14.68 -10.79 -15.08
CA ASP A 50 -14.98 -9.97 -16.25
C ASP A 50 -16.42 -10.26 -16.70
N PRO A 51 -17.33 -9.27 -16.70
CA PRO A 51 -18.72 -9.48 -17.13
C PRO A 51 -18.88 -10.10 -18.54
N MET A 52 -17.86 -10.02 -19.40
CA MET A 52 -17.85 -10.65 -20.72
C MET A 52 -17.55 -12.15 -20.69
N PHE A 53 -16.81 -12.64 -19.69
CA PHE A 53 -16.34 -14.04 -19.60
C PHE A 53 -16.89 -14.79 -18.38
N GLY A 54 -17.39 -14.08 -17.36
CA GLY A 54 -17.97 -14.66 -16.14
C GLY A 54 -18.77 -13.64 -15.32
N ARG A 55 -19.89 -14.07 -14.72
CA ARG A 55 -20.69 -13.25 -13.78
C ARG A 55 -20.45 -13.66 -12.33
N ALA A 56 -19.21 -13.96 -11.96
CA ALA A 56 -18.90 -14.20 -10.56
C ALA A 56 -19.07 -12.89 -9.78
N ASP A 57 -19.96 -12.88 -8.78
CA ASP A 57 -20.07 -11.73 -7.89
C ASP A 57 -18.82 -11.66 -7.02
N LYS A 58 -17.97 -10.67 -7.30
CA LYS A 58 -16.76 -10.39 -6.53
C LYS A 58 -17.04 -10.25 -5.04
N ARG A 59 -18.23 -9.74 -4.66
CA ARG A 59 -18.61 -9.59 -3.27
C ARG A 59 -18.91 -10.94 -2.60
N ALA A 60 -19.64 -11.82 -3.28
CA ALA A 60 -19.90 -13.17 -2.77
C ALA A 60 -18.60 -13.98 -2.68
N PHE A 61 -17.71 -13.84 -3.67
CA PHE A 61 -16.38 -14.44 -3.62
C PHE A 61 -15.57 -13.92 -2.42
N GLU A 62 -15.47 -12.60 -2.22
CA GLU A 62 -14.76 -12.04 -1.06
C GLU A 62 -15.37 -12.44 0.29
N GLN A 63 -16.67 -12.75 0.35
CA GLN A 63 -17.33 -13.25 1.55
C GLN A 63 -16.97 -14.71 1.81
N HIS A 64 -17.03 -15.57 0.77
CA HIS A 64 -16.70 -16.99 0.91
C HIS A 64 -15.20 -17.24 1.11
N TYR A 65 -14.36 -16.38 0.54
CA TYR A 65 -12.90 -16.44 0.64
C TYR A 65 -12.34 -15.38 1.62
N GLY A 66 -13.15 -14.94 2.59
CA GLY A 66 -12.72 -14.01 3.63
C GLY A 66 -11.48 -14.51 4.39
N PHE A 67 -11.38 -15.83 4.56
CA PHE A 67 -10.24 -16.51 5.19
C PHE A 67 -8.90 -16.24 4.48
N LEU A 68 -8.89 -15.89 3.19
CA LEU A 68 -7.64 -15.53 2.49
C LEU A 68 -7.06 -14.23 3.06
N ARG A 69 -7.90 -13.26 3.44
CA ARG A 69 -7.42 -12.03 4.10
C ARG A 69 -6.92 -12.30 5.52
N GLU A 70 -7.57 -13.23 6.22
CA GLU A 70 -7.13 -13.66 7.55
C GLU A 70 -5.79 -14.41 7.46
N ALA A 71 -5.61 -15.26 6.45
CA ALA A 71 -4.34 -15.92 6.17
C ALA A 71 -3.24 -14.91 5.82
N GLU A 72 -3.51 -13.93 4.94
CA GLU A 72 -2.56 -12.84 4.63
C GLU A 72 -2.20 -12.01 5.87
N ALA A 73 -3.15 -11.78 6.78
CA ALA A 73 -2.91 -11.05 8.02
C ALA A 73 -2.04 -11.86 8.99
N LYS A 74 -2.33 -13.16 9.16
CA LYS A 74 -1.50 -14.08 9.95
C LYS A 74 -0.09 -14.19 9.40
N GLU A 75 0.07 -14.32 8.09
CA GLU A 75 1.38 -14.35 7.45
C GLU A 75 2.18 -13.05 7.70
N GLU A 76 1.50 -11.89 7.73
CA GLU A 76 2.16 -10.64 8.13
C GLU A 76 2.52 -10.59 9.62
N GLU A 77 1.71 -11.16 10.51
CA GLU A 77 2.02 -11.29 11.94
C GLU A 77 3.25 -12.17 12.16
N GLU A 78 3.28 -13.34 11.53
CA GLU A 78 4.42 -14.27 11.52
C GLU A 78 5.67 -13.60 10.93
N ARG A 79 5.54 -12.89 9.81
CA ARG A 79 6.63 -12.13 9.20
C ARG A 79 7.20 -11.07 10.14
N ARG A 80 6.33 -10.33 10.86
CA ARG A 80 6.77 -9.32 11.84
C ARG A 80 7.44 -9.94 13.04
N PHE A 81 6.92 -11.05 13.52
CA PHE A 81 7.54 -11.83 14.58
C PHE A 81 8.94 -12.27 14.16
N ARG A 82 9.09 -12.89 12.98
CA ARG A 82 10.39 -13.29 12.43
C ARG A 82 11.34 -12.11 12.27
N ILE A 83 10.88 -10.94 11.82
CA ILE A 83 11.69 -9.71 11.79
C ILE A 83 12.16 -9.31 13.19
N LYS A 84 11.31 -9.42 14.22
CA LYS A 84 11.67 -9.13 15.63
C LYS A 84 12.76 -10.09 16.11
N CYS A 85 12.60 -11.39 15.85
CA CYS A 85 13.58 -12.42 16.16
C CYS A 85 14.93 -12.17 15.46
N LEU A 86 14.92 -11.89 14.15
CA LEU A 86 16.14 -11.60 13.39
C LEU A 86 16.87 -10.37 13.93
N ARG A 87 16.14 -9.30 14.28
CA ARG A 87 16.74 -8.10 14.89
C ARG A 87 17.40 -8.39 16.22
N CYS A 88 16.78 -9.23 17.04
CA CYS A 88 17.33 -9.64 18.33
C CYS A 88 18.68 -10.34 18.16
N VAL A 89 18.77 -11.33 17.26
CA VAL A 89 20.05 -12.05 17.03
C VAL A 89 21.08 -11.20 16.29
N ILE A 90 20.66 -10.39 15.32
CA ILE A 90 21.56 -9.44 14.65
C ILE A 90 22.20 -8.49 15.68
N ARG A 91 21.40 -7.98 16.63
CA ARG A 91 21.91 -7.10 17.69
C ARG A 91 23.01 -7.78 18.51
N ARG A 92 22.85 -9.07 18.81
CA ARG A 92 23.87 -9.87 19.46
C ARG A 92 25.14 -9.98 18.60
N CYS A 93 25.01 -10.31 17.32
CA CYS A 93 26.17 -10.37 16.41
C CYS A 93 26.91 -9.03 16.33
N GLU A 94 26.18 -7.91 16.29
CA GLU A 94 26.77 -6.56 16.30
C GLU A 94 27.58 -6.29 17.58
N LEU A 95 27.10 -6.72 18.75
CA LEU A 95 27.83 -6.57 20.02
C LEU A 95 29.07 -7.48 20.07
N GLU A 96 28.95 -8.72 19.59
CA GLU A 96 30.07 -9.67 19.46
C GLU A 96 31.18 -9.12 18.53
N GLU A 97 30.81 -8.47 17.41
CA GLU A 97 31.76 -7.85 16.48
C GLU A 97 32.49 -6.63 17.06
N VAL A 98 31.86 -5.88 17.97
CA VAL A 98 32.44 -4.67 18.61
C VAL A 98 33.41 -5.04 19.75
N GLY A 99 33.36 -6.29 20.25
CA GLY A 99 34.25 -6.78 21.30
C GLY A 99 33.90 -6.25 22.69
N GLU A 100 32.66 -5.84 22.91
CA GLU A 100 32.13 -5.58 24.25
C GLU A 100 31.92 -6.93 24.97
N ASP A 101 32.33 -7.02 26.24
CA ASP A 101 32.16 -8.24 27.05
C ASP A 101 30.67 -8.60 27.12
N LEU A 102 30.31 -9.77 26.57
CA LEU A 102 28.92 -10.25 26.50
C LEU A 102 28.27 -10.44 27.88
N ASP A 103 29.07 -10.48 28.95
CA ASP A 103 28.59 -10.64 30.32
C ASP A 103 27.94 -9.35 30.86
N ASP A 104 28.28 -8.17 30.32
CA ASP A 104 27.67 -6.88 30.72
C ASP A 104 26.33 -6.61 29.98
N TYR A 105 26.07 -7.33 28.89
CA TYR A 105 24.84 -7.24 28.09
C TYR A 105 24.20 -8.62 27.94
N ASP A 106 23.81 -9.22 29.06
CA ASP A 106 23.01 -10.45 29.01
C ASP A 106 21.65 -10.16 28.35
N LEU A 107 21.58 -10.47 27.05
CA LEU A 107 20.36 -10.36 26.25
C LEU A 107 19.37 -11.50 26.54
N SER A 108 19.66 -12.42 27.45
CA SER A 108 18.83 -13.61 27.74
C SER A 108 17.38 -13.25 28.06
N ASP A 109 17.15 -12.23 28.89
CA ASP A 109 15.80 -11.75 29.25
C ASP A 109 15.04 -11.23 28.02
N TYR A 110 15.73 -10.48 27.16
CA TYR A 110 15.14 -9.93 25.93
C TYR A 110 14.91 -11.02 24.88
N GLU A 111 15.86 -11.95 24.72
CA GLU A 111 15.72 -13.12 23.86
C GLU A 111 14.53 -13.98 24.30
N GLN A 112 14.36 -14.19 25.61
CA GLN A 112 13.23 -14.94 26.16
C GLN A 112 11.90 -14.21 25.98
N GLU A 113 11.87 -12.88 26.09
CA GLU A 113 10.67 -12.08 25.77
C GLU A 113 10.32 -12.12 24.27
N VAL A 114 11.33 -12.13 23.39
CA VAL A 114 11.13 -12.09 21.93
C VAL A 114 10.72 -13.46 21.39
N PHE A 115 11.39 -14.53 21.81
CA PHE A 115 11.17 -15.89 21.29
C PHE A 115 10.16 -16.68 22.12
N GLY A 116 10.00 -16.37 23.40
CA GLY A 116 9.20 -17.18 24.32
C GLY A 116 9.79 -18.59 24.51
N GLU A 117 9.03 -19.47 25.14
CA GLU A 117 9.45 -20.86 25.38
C GLU A 117 9.36 -21.71 24.09
N ASP A 118 8.40 -21.39 23.22
CA ASP A 118 8.09 -22.17 22.02
C ASP A 118 9.18 -22.11 20.94
N HIS A 119 9.94 -21.00 20.86
CA HIS A 119 10.92 -20.77 19.79
C HIS A 119 12.39 -20.90 20.24
N GLN A 120 12.66 -21.53 21.38
CA GLN A 120 14.02 -21.69 21.92
C GLN A 120 14.94 -22.55 21.03
N ARG A 121 14.37 -23.47 20.25
CA ARG A 121 15.14 -24.24 19.25
C ARG A 121 15.57 -23.36 18.07
N GLU A 122 14.67 -22.52 17.60
CA GLU A 122 14.91 -21.58 16.50
C GLU A 122 15.95 -20.52 16.89
N LEU A 123 15.88 -20.00 18.12
CA LEU A 123 16.90 -19.10 18.66
C LEU A 123 18.30 -19.72 18.61
N ARG A 124 18.43 -20.97 19.06
CA ARG A 124 19.72 -21.70 19.03
C ARG A 124 20.24 -21.89 17.62
N GLU A 125 19.37 -22.23 16.68
CA GLU A 125 19.75 -22.37 15.27
C GLU A 125 20.18 -21.03 14.65
N MET A 126 19.47 -19.95 14.96
CA MET A 126 19.79 -18.62 14.47
C MET A 126 21.13 -18.10 14.99
N LYS A 127 21.49 -18.37 16.26
CA LYS A 127 22.80 -18.03 16.81
C LYS A 127 23.97 -18.72 16.10
N LEU A 128 23.73 -19.88 15.50
CA LEU A 128 24.75 -20.61 14.72
C LEU A 128 24.79 -20.17 13.25
N THR A 129 23.80 -19.40 12.80
CA THR A 129 23.68 -18.99 11.41
C THR A 129 24.60 -17.81 11.12
N PRO A 130 25.34 -17.79 10.00
CA PRO A 130 26.19 -16.66 9.66
C PRO A 130 25.40 -15.34 9.56
N PRO A 131 25.92 -14.22 10.09
CA PRO A 131 25.18 -12.97 10.19
C PRO A 131 24.73 -12.44 8.82
N GLN A 132 25.51 -12.69 7.76
CA GLN A 132 25.16 -12.26 6.39
C GLN A 132 23.83 -12.86 5.91
N ARG A 133 23.51 -14.10 6.32
CA ARG A 133 22.22 -14.73 5.98
C ARG A 133 21.08 -14.09 6.76
N LEU A 134 21.30 -13.76 8.04
CA LEU A 134 20.31 -13.09 8.87
C LEU A 134 19.96 -11.70 8.34
N TYR A 135 20.96 -10.91 7.92
CA TYR A 135 20.74 -9.60 7.29
C TYR A 135 19.96 -9.71 5.97
N ALA A 136 20.32 -10.68 5.11
CA ALA A 136 19.65 -10.89 3.84
C ALA A 136 18.18 -11.28 4.02
N GLU A 137 17.90 -12.19 4.97
CA GLU A 137 16.53 -12.57 5.33
C GLU A 137 15.74 -11.38 5.87
N LEU A 138 16.32 -10.62 6.80
CA LEU A 138 15.70 -9.43 7.38
C LEU A 138 15.33 -8.40 6.31
N GLU A 139 16.22 -8.14 5.35
CA GLU A 139 15.94 -7.22 4.25
C GLU A 139 14.78 -7.72 3.37
N GLN A 140 14.77 -9.01 3.03
CA GLN A 140 13.69 -9.61 2.23
C GLN A 140 12.33 -9.50 2.94
N LEU A 141 12.27 -9.86 4.23
CA LEU A 141 11.04 -9.80 5.02
C LEU A 141 10.57 -8.35 5.22
N GLN A 142 11.49 -7.39 5.42
CA GLN A 142 11.13 -5.97 5.50
C GLN A 142 10.54 -5.45 4.20
N ARG A 143 11.12 -5.81 3.04
CA ARG A 143 10.56 -5.47 1.73
C ARG A 143 9.17 -6.07 1.55
N ALA A 144 8.98 -7.34 1.92
CA ALA A 144 7.69 -8.02 1.84
C ALA A 144 6.63 -7.36 2.73
N SER A 145 6.96 -7.04 3.99
CA SER A 145 6.07 -6.34 4.92
C SER A 145 5.70 -4.94 4.39
N GLN A 146 6.66 -4.20 3.85
CA GLN A 146 6.39 -2.89 3.25
C GLN A 146 5.43 -2.99 2.05
N LEU A 147 5.59 -4.01 1.20
CA LEU A 147 4.67 -4.28 0.11
C LEU A 147 3.27 -4.61 0.63
N TYR A 148 3.14 -5.45 1.65
CA TYR A 148 1.86 -5.75 2.30
C TYR A 148 1.18 -4.47 2.84
N VAL A 149 1.92 -3.63 3.58
CA VAL A 149 1.41 -2.35 4.09
C VAL A 149 0.97 -1.42 2.97
N SER A 150 1.71 -1.37 1.85
CA SER A 150 1.33 -0.54 0.70
C SER A 150 0.01 -1.01 0.06
N LYS A 151 -0.14 -2.33 -0.13
CA LYS A 151 -1.34 -2.96 -0.73
C LYS A 151 -2.57 -2.76 0.16
N THR A 152 -2.45 -3.05 1.44
CA THR A 152 -3.56 -2.94 2.42
C THR A 152 -3.97 -1.48 2.62
N ARG A 153 -3.01 -0.55 2.66
CA ARG A 153 -3.29 0.88 2.71
C ARG A 153 -4.07 1.34 1.49
N ASP A 154 -3.65 0.97 0.29
CA ASP A 154 -4.34 1.36 -0.95
C ASP A 154 -5.76 0.80 -1.02
N ALA A 155 -5.97 -0.44 -0.57
CA ALA A 155 -7.29 -1.05 -0.43
C ALA A 155 -8.16 -0.24 0.54
N SER A 156 -7.66 0.04 1.75
CA SER A 156 -8.38 0.83 2.76
C SER A 156 -8.79 2.22 2.26
N VAL A 157 -7.94 2.87 1.46
CA VAL A 157 -8.23 4.19 0.87
C VAL A 157 -9.33 4.10 -0.19
N LYS A 158 -9.29 3.06 -1.04
CA LYS A 158 -10.34 2.79 -2.04
C LYS A 158 -11.68 2.49 -1.37
N ASP A 159 -11.68 1.63 -0.36
CA ASP A 159 -12.87 1.26 0.40
C ASP A 159 -13.48 2.46 1.09
N ARG A 160 -12.64 3.29 1.71
CA ARG A 160 -13.06 4.55 2.32
C ARG A 160 -13.74 5.48 1.32
N ARG A 161 -13.11 5.72 0.17
CA ARG A 161 -13.71 6.57 -0.87
C ARG A 161 -15.05 6.02 -1.34
N SER A 162 -15.15 4.69 -1.47
CA SER A 162 -16.40 4.03 -1.86
C SER A 162 -17.49 4.18 -0.78
N SER A 163 -17.12 4.09 0.50
CA SER A 163 -18.01 4.26 1.65
C SER A 163 -18.54 5.70 1.73
N VAL A 164 -17.67 6.70 1.59
CA VAL A 164 -18.07 8.12 1.55
C VAL A 164 -19.05 8.37 0.40
N LYS A 165 -18.76 7.85 -0.81
CA LYS A 165 -19.67 7.97 -1.96
C LYS A 165 -21.03 7.30 -1.68
N LYS A 166 -21.03 6.10 -1.10
CA LYS A 166 -22.26 5.38 -0.73
C LYS A 166 -23.07 6.17 0.32
N ASN A 167 -22.41 6.76 1.31
CA ASN A 167 -23.08 7.55 2.34
C ASN A 167 -23.71 8.83 1.76
N LEU A 168 -23.04 9.52 0.83
CA LEU A 168 -23.64 10.65 0.12
C LEU A 168 -24.88 10.23 -0.67
N LEU A 169 -24.79 9.14 -1.43
CA LEU A 169 -25.93 8.61 -2.18
C LEU A 169 -27.09 8.20 -1.26
N ARG A 170 -26.80 7.55 -0.13
CA ARG A 170 -27.81 7.17 0.86
C ARG A 170 -28.54 8.39 1.42
N LYS A 171 -27.82 9.48 1.73
CA LYS A 171 -28.42 10.74 2.18
C LYS A 171 -29.32 11.37 1.11
N GLU A 172 -28.90 11.37 -0.14
CA GLU A 172 -29.71 11.87 -1.25
C GLU A 172 -30.98 11.05 -1.47
N VAL A 173 -30.87 9.72 -1.45
CA VAL A 173 -32.03 8.82 -1.55
C VAL A 173 -32.98 9.01 -0.37
N ALA A 174 -32.45 9.17 0.85
CA ALA A 174 -33.27 9.44 2.03
C ALA A 174 -34.01 10.78 1.91
N ALA A 175 -33.36 11.83 1.40
CA ALA A 175 -33.98 13.14 1.19
C ALA A 175 -35.11 13.09 0.15
N VAL A 176 -34.98 12.25 -0.89
CA VAL A 176 -36.04 12.02 -1.87
C VAL A 176 -37.21 11.26 -1.25
N LYS A 177 -36.94 10.20 -0.49
CA LYS A 177 -37.97 9.45 0.21
C LYS A 177 -38.74 10.30 1.23
N ALA A 178 -38.06 11.24 1.87
CA ALA A 178 -38.67 12.20 2.79
C ALA A 178 -39.44 13.33 2.10
N GLY A 179 -39.51 13.34 0.76
CA GLY A 179 -40.20 14.40 0.00
C GLY A 179 -39.47 15.74 -0.05
N ILE A 180 -38.29 15.86 0.56
CA ILE A 180 -37.48 17.09 0.59
C ILE A 180 -36.93 17.41 -0.81
N LYS A 181 -36.64 16.37 -1.61
CA LYS A 181 -36.13 16.51 -2.98
C LYS A 181 -36.97 15.69 -3.94
N ALA A 182 -37.24 16.23 -5.13
CA ALA A 182 -37.99 15.51 -6.16
C ALA A 182 -37.19 14.38 -6.82
N ARG A 183 -35.85 14.50 -6.93
CA ARG A 183 -34.99 13.53 -7.62
C ARG A 183 -33.66 13.32 -6.90
N PRO A 184 -33.10 12.09 -6.94
CA PRO A 184 -31.82 11.81 -6.32
C PRO A 184 -30.69 12.47 -7.11
N TYR A 185 -29.83 13.20 -6.42
CA TYR A 185 -28.64 13.79 -7.00
C TYR A 185 -27.46 12.83 -6.95
N PHE A 186 -26.76 12.66 -8.07
CA PHE A 186 -25.54 11.86 -8.14
C PHE A 186 -24.32 12.76 -7.87
N PRO A 187 -23.58 12.54 -6.77
CA PRO A 187 -22.52 13.44 -6.37
C PRO A 187 -21.39 13.49 -7.40
N LYS A 188 -20.98 14.71 -7.74
CA LYS A 188 -19.89 14.96 -8.68
C LYS A 188 -18.56 14.53 -8.07
N ARG A 189 -17.55 14.28 -8.92
CA ARG A 189 -16.20 13.89 -8.47
C ARG A 189 -15.60 14.88 -7.46
N ALA A 190 -15.83 16.18 -7.66
CA ALA A 190 -15.35 17.24 -6.77
C ALA A 190 -15.97 17.16 -5.36
N GLU A 191 -17.26 16.87 -5.27
CA GLU A 191 -17.97 16.74 -3.99
C GLU A 191 -17.52 15.50 -3.22
N VAL A 192 -17.38 14.36 -3.92
CA VAL A 192 -16.82 13.15 -3.31
C VAL A 192 -15.41 13.42 -2.77
N LYS A 193 -14.57 14.16 -3.53
CA LYS A 193 -13.23 14.55 -3.07
C LYS A 193 -13.30 15.43 -1.81
N ARG A 194 -14.13 16.48 -1.82
CA ARG A 194 -14.34 17.34 -0.65
C ARG A 194 -14.80 16.55 0.58
N ALA A 195 -15.79 15.67 0.41
CA ALA A 195 -16.30 14.82 1.47
C ALA A 195 -15.24 13.84 2.00
N THR A 196 -14.40 13.25 1.13
CA THR A 196 -13.29 12.39 1.59
C THR A 196 -12.22 13.16 2.36
N THR A 197 -11.96 14.42 1.98
CA THR A 197 -11.03 15.29 2.70
C THR A 197 -11.61 15.70 4.05
N ALA A 198 -12.90 16.07 4.11
CA ALA A 198 -13.59 16.36 5.36
C ALA A 198 -13.57 15.16 6.32
N ASP A 199 -13.91 13.97 5.83
CA ASP A 199 -13.80 12.71 6.59
C ASP A 199 -12.37 12.46 7.10
N THR A 200 -11.35 12.93 6.38
CA THR A 200 -9.94 12.83 6.81
C THR A 200 -9.64 13.76 7.98
N PHE A 201 -10.12 15.00 7.93
CA PHE A 201 -9.98 15.93 9.03
C PHE A 201 -10.74 15.48 10.27
N SER A 202 -11.99 15.04 10.14
CA SER A 202 -12.77 14.50 11.26
C SER A 202 -12.03 13.35 11.95
N ARG A 203 -11.57 12.34 11.19
CA ARG A 203 -10.85 11.19 11.79
C ARG A 203 -9.51 11.56 12.42
N LEU A 204 -8.79 12.54 11.87
CA LEU A 204 -7.56 13.03 12.49
C LEU A 204 -7.85 13.76 13.79
N HIS A 205 -8.92 14.55 13.81
CA HIS A 205 -9.41 15.21 15.00
C HIS A 205 -9.85 14.20 16.07
N ASP A 206 -10.61 13.18 15.71
CA ASP A 206 -11.10 12.15 16.64
C ASP A 206 -9.94 11.35 17.27
N ARG A 207 -8.87 11.10 16.50
CA ARG A 207 -7.73 10.27 16.96
C ARG A 207 -6.67 11.02 17.74
N GLY A 208 -6.47 12.30 17.46
CA GLY A 208 -5.34 13.05 18.04
C GLY A 208 -5.59 14.54 18.17
N GLY A 209 -6.87 14.93 18.19
CA GLY A 209 -7.33 16.29 18.38
C GLY A 209 -6.81 17.26 17.32
N LYS A 210 -6.83 18.53 17.70
CA LYS A 210 -6.36 19.65 16.88
C LYS A 210 -4.90 19.50 16.46
N ALA A 211 -4.03 19.00 17.35
CA ALA A 211 -2.60 18.82 17.07
C ALA A 211 -2.33 17.80 15.94
N ALA A 212 -3.13 16.73 15.83
CA ALA A 212 -3.01 15.79 14.73
C ALA A 212 -3.43 16.41 13.38
N VAL A 213 -4.50 17.22 13.40
CA VAL A 213 -4.95 17.97 12.22
C VAL A 213 -3.89 18.97 11.76
N GLU A 214 -3.31 19.75 12.68
CA GLU A 214 -2.27 20.74 12.36
C GLU A 214 -1.02 20.08 11.77
N ARG A 215 -0.52 19.00 12.38
CA ARG A 215 0.61 18.23 11.83
C ARG A 215 0.34 17.72 10.41
N TYR A 216 -0.89 17.28 10.15
CA TYR A 216 -1.30 16.85 8.81
C TYR A 216 -1.30 18.03 7.82
N VAL A 217 -1.84 19.18 8.20
CA VAL A 217 -1.86 20.39 7.36
C VAL A 217 -0.44 20.86 7.05
N ILE A 218 0.44 20.92 8.06
CA ILE A 218 1.85 21.30 7.89
C ILE A 218 2.54 20.36 6.88
N ARG A 219 2.37 19.04 7.05
CA ARG A 219 2.94 18.04 6.14
C ARG A 219 2.42 18.19 4.71
N LYS A 220 1.16 18.60 4.54
CA LYS A 220 0.54 18.82 3.23
C LYS A 220 0.94 20.12 2.57
N ARG A 221 1.30 21.15 3.35
CA ARG A 221 1.84 22.41 2.83
C ARG A 221 3.30 22.29 2.36
N LYS A 222 4.08 21.39 2.97
CA LYS A 222 5.48 21.12 2.59
C LYS A 222 5.65 20.25 1.33
N LYS A 223 4.56 19.72 0.76
CA LYS A 223 4.55 18.86 -0.43
C LYS A 223 3.95 19.60 -1.60
#